data_AF-A0A7K1H7S3-F1
#
_entry.id   AF-A0A7K1H7S3-F1
#
_cell.length_a   1.000
_cell.length_b   1.000
_cell.length_c   1.000
_cell.angle_alpha   90.00
_cell.angle_beta   90.00
_cell.angle_gamma   90.00
#
_symmetry.space_group_name_H-M   'P 1'
#
loop_
_entity.id
_entity.type
_entity.pdbx_description
1 polymer ?
#
loop_
_entity_poly.entity_id
_entity_poly.type
_entity_poly.pdbx_seq_one_letter_code
_entity_poly.pdbx_strand_id
1 'polypeptide(L)'
;MGRLPSPHLKGIAVSRTAWQHVTISYPGRSRHDREQQAVAHLSRVLPAAETAGLITAWWFIRKGPWRIRYLPTAHTSPASLIELLTEGRAWSGDIYEPEIHTFGGPQAMDTSHMLFHHDSRHLLTYLHDQPTDGRERSLILCTALMRAAGLDLNEQGDVWARLAHRRTAERHQRAAPDADTWQAFTGKVRHLILGTARTPGDWQAAFETTGTALHRLRETGQLTRGVRAVIAEHVIFHWNRIGIPATTQATLARAATDAIFGGPPVPPGERWPGQVKGPLPPATPPADSETSGGDVSAPANARCCQASQPMSTAIR
;
A
#
# COMPACT_ATOMS: atom_id res chain seq x y z
N MET A 1 -62.56 16.27 -6.28
CA MET A 1 -61.46 15.46 -5.69
C MET A 1 -60.33 15.38 -6.70
N GLY A 2 -59.31 16.21 -6.52
CA GLY A 2 -58.20 16.37 -7.47
C GLY A 2 -57.20 15.22 -7.41
N ARG A 3 -56.82 14.72 -8.57
CA ARG A 3 -55.76 13.73 -8.77
C ARG A 3 -54.51 14.50 -9.19
N LEU A 4 -53.54 14.66 -8.28
CA LEU A 4 -52.23 15.25 -8.56
C LEU A 4 -51.41 14.29 -9.44
N PRO A 5 -50.73 14.77 -10.50
CA PRO A 5 -49.70 13.99 -11.19
C PRO A 5 -48.37 14.08 -10.44
N SER A 6 -47.74 12.92 -10.24
CA SER A 6 -46.43 12.74 -9.60
C SER A 6 -45.31 13.45 -10.37
N PRO A 7 -44.39 14.18 -9.69
CA PRO A 7 -43.24 14.76 -10.36
C PRO A 7 -42.09 13.75 -10.46
N HIS A 8 -41.75 13.43 -11.70
CA HIS A 8 -40.42 13.20 -12.26
C HIS A 8 -39.30 12.65 -11.35
N LEU A 9 -38.87 11.43 -11.69
CA LEU A 9 -37.50 10.93 -11.49
C LEU A 9 -36.49 12.00 -11.94
N LYS A 10 -35.93 12.75 -10.99
CA LYS A 10 -34.73 13.56 -11.21
C LYS A 10 -33.59 12.60 -11.50
N GLY A 11 -33.02 12.75 -12.70
CA GLY A 11 -31.86 12.00 -13.15
C GLY A 11 -30.74 12.02 -12.11
N ILE A 12 -30.05 10.88 -12.02
CA ILE A 12 -28.82 10.73 -11.25
C ILE A 12 -27.84 11.74 -11.83
N ALA A 13 -27.69 12.89 -11.15
CA ALA A 13 -26.59 13.79 -11.42
C ALA A 13 -25.32 13.03 -11.07
N VAL A 14 -24.58 12.59 -12.08
CA VAL A 14 -23.20 12.14 -11.92
C VAL A 14 -22.43 13.35 -11.41
N SER A 15 -22.25 13.41 -10.09
CA SER A 15 -21.47 14.42 -9.39
C SER A 15 -20.03 14.35 -9.91
N ARG A 16 -19.69 15.18 -10.91
CA ARG A 16 -18.29 15.42 -11.26
C ARG A 16 -17.64 16.04 -10.03
N THR A 17 -16.67 15.34 -9.45
CA THR A 17 -15.93 15.91 -8.33
C THR A 17 -15.18 17.13 -8.78
N ALA A 18 -15.19 18.19 -7.96
CA ALA A 18 -14.41 19.40 -8.22
C ALA A 18 -12.89 19.14 -8.20
N TRP A 19 -12.47 18.01 -7.63
CA TRP A 19 -11.09 17.53 -7.67
C TRP A 19 -10.58 17.31 -9.10
N GLN A 20 -9.39 17.84 -9.37
CA GLN A 20 -8.66 17.71 -10.62
C GLN A 20 -7.39 16.87 -10.45
N HIS A 21 -6.73 16.55 -11.55
CA HIS A 21 -5.59 15.63 -11.59
C HIS A 21 -4.56 16.03 -12.64
N VAL A 22 -3.30 16.01 -12.21
CA VAL A 22 -2.14 15.91 -13.11
C VAL A 22 -1.25 14.72 -12.73
N THR A 23 -0.76 13.99 -13.73
CA THR A 23 0.26 12.95 -13.55
C THR A 23 1.60 13.52 -13.96
N ILE A 24 2.57 13.57 -13.05
CA ILE A 24 3.91 14.10 -13.32
C ILE A 24 4.91 12.95 -13.38
N SER A 25 5.72 12.95 -14.44
CA SER A 25 6.85 12.04 -14.60
C SER A 25 8.13 12.73 -14.15
N TYR A 26 8.81 12.14 -13.17
CA TYR A 26 10.11 12.63 -12.70
C TYR A 26 11.23 11.82 -13.36
N PRO A 27 12.22 12.49 -13.97
CA PRO A 27 13.37 11.80 -14.54
C PRO A 27 14.27 11.25 -13.42
N GLY A 28 15.10 10.25 -13.72
CA GLY A 28 16.03 9.68 -12.75
C GLY A 28 16.43 8.26 -13.10
N ARG A 29 17.64 7.87 -12.69
CA ARG A 29 18.19 6.54 -13.00
C ARG A 29 17.71 5.50 -12.00
N SER A 30 17.46 5.91 -10.76
CA SER A 30 16.94 5.07 -9.70
C SER A 30 15.51 5.47 -9.26
N ARG A 31 14.86 4.62 -8.45
CA ARG A 31 13.60 4.99 -7.77
C ARG A 31 13.82 6.13 -6.78
N HIS A 32 14.97 6.13 -6.12
CA HIS A 32 15.34 7.12 -5.11
C HIS A 32 15.56 8.50 -5.75
N ASP A 33 16.27 8.58 -6.88
CA ASP A 33 16.50 9.86 -7.59
C ASP A 33 15.19 10.51 -8.00
N ARG A 34 14.24 9.69 -8.50
CA ARG A 34 12.91 10.16 -8.90
C ARG A 34 12.09 10.64 -7.71
N GLU A 35 12.23 9.98 -6.55
CA GLU A 35 11.59 10.42 -5.31
C GLU A 35 12.17 11.74 -4.83
N GLN A 36 13.50 11.88 -4.79
CA GLN A 36 14.18 13.12 -4.37
C GLN A 36 13.73 14.31 -5.23
N GLN A 37 13.69 14.13 -6.55
CA GLN A 37 13.20 15.19 -7.46
C GLN A 37 11.71 15.49 -7.27
N ALA A 38 10.88 14.47 -7.05
CA ALA A 38 9.46 14.65 -6.79
C ALA A 38 9.23 15.41 -5.48
N VAL A 39 9.89 15.00 -4.40
CA VAL A 39 9.78 15.63 -3.09
C VAL A 39 10.27 17.07 -3.14
N ALA A 40 11.45 17.33 -3.72
CA ALA A 40 11.98 18.69 -3.84
C ALA A 40 11.05 19.63 -4.62
N HIS A 41 10.42 19.13 -5.68
CA HIS A 41 9.45 19.90 -6.47
C HIS A 41 8.13 20.13 -5.70
N LEU A 42 7.47 19.04 -5.29
CA LEU A 42 6.14 19.09 -4.71
C LEU A 42 6.11 19.80 -3.35
N SER A 43 7.18 19.72 -2.57
CA SER A 43 7.30 20.42 -1.28
C SER A 43 7.29 21.94 -1.44
N ARG A 44 7.64 22.44 -2.62
CA ARG A 44 7.61 23.87 -2.92
C ARG A 44 6.30 24.29 -3.57
N VAL A 45 5.89 23.62 -4.64
CA VAL A 45 4.76 24.11 -5.48
C VAL A 45 3.40 23.93 -4.82
N LEU A 46 3.16 22.82 -4.09
CA LEU A 46 1.83 22.55 -3.53
C LEU A 46 1.51 23.45 -2.33
N PRO A 47 2.38 23.60 -1.31
CA PRO A 47 2.12 24.54 -0.23
C PRO A 47 2.07 25.99 -0.70
N ALA A 48 2.86 26.38 -1.70
CA ALA A 48 2.82 27.73 -2.26
C ALA A 48 1.49 28.01 -2.98
N ALA A 49 1.01 27.08 -3.80
CA ALA A 49 -0.28 27.22 -4.48
C ALA A 49 -1.45 27.28 -3.49
N GLU A 50 -1.40 26.49 -2.41
CA GLU A 50 -2.38 26.52 -1.33
C GLU A 50 -2.34 27.86 -0.57
N THR A 51 -1.15 28.34 -0.21
CA THR A 51 -0.96 29.63 0.49
C THR A 51 -1.42 30.82 -0.37
N ALA A 52 -1.23 30.74 -1.68
CA ALA A 52 -1.71 31.73 -2.64
C ALA A 52 -3.23 31.66 -2.89
N GLY A 53 -3.94 30.71 -2.26
CA GLY A 53 -5.39 30.54 -2.41
C GLY A 53 -5.82 30.05 -3.78
N LEU A 54 -4.93 29.37 -4.52
CA LEU A 54 -5.23 28.83 -5.86
C LEU A 54 -5.87 27.44 -5.80
N ILE A 55 -5.55 26.70 -4.74
CA ILE A 55 -6.10 25.40 -4.38
C ILE A 55 -6.43 25.37 -2.89
N THR A 56 -7.43 24.59 -2.50
CA THR A 56 -7.84 24.46 -1.09
C THR A 56 -7.40 23.15 -0.46
N ALA A 57 -7.13 22.14 -1.27
CA ALA A 57 -6.66 20.83 -0.82
C ALA A 57 -5.89 20.15 -1.95
N TRP A 58 -4.99 19.25 -1.56
CA TRP A 58 -4.17 18.49 -2.49
C TRP A 58 -3.62 17.24 -1.82
N TRP A 59 -3.39 16.20 -2.61
CA TRP A 59 -2.68 15.00 -2.19
C TRP A 59 -2.02 14.32 -3.39
N PHE A 60 -1.09 13.41 -3.14
CA PHE A 60 -0.43 12.66 -4.21
C PHE A 60 -0.45 11.16 -3.93
N ILE A 61 -0.37 10.35 -4.99
CA ILE A 61 -0.14 8.91 -4.87
C ILE A 61 0.97 8.45 -5.79
N ARG A 62 1.74 7.47 -5.30
CA ARG A 62 2.92 6.91 -5.94
C ARG A 62 2.57 5.55 -6.55
N LYS A 63 2.36 5.51 -7.87
CA LYS A 63 2.12 4.26 -8.61
C LYS A 63 2.71 4.36 -10.02
N GLY A 64 4.04 4.32 -10.11
CA GLY A 64 4.78 4.68 -11.33
C GLY A 64 5.04 6.19 -11.37
N PRO A 65 4.59 6.92 -12.39
CA PRO A 65 4.46 8.38 -12.33
C PRO A 65 3.65 8.83 -11.11
N TRP A 66 3.91 10.03 -10.61
CA TRP A 66 3.20 10.55 -9.44
C TRP A 66 1.91 11.20 -9.88
N ARG A 67 0.80 10.79 -9.27
CA ARG A 67 -0.52 11.36 -9.55
C ARG A 67 -0.83 12.38 -8.47
N ILE A 68 -1.00 13.63 -8.86
CA ILE A 68 -1.28 14.75 -7.97
C ILE A 68 -2.74 15.10 -8.16
N ARG A 69 -3.52 15.01 -7.09
CA ARG A 69 -4.92 15.43 -7.05
C ARG A 69 -5.00 16.74 -6.30
N TYR A 70 -5.77 17.69 -6.80
CA TYR A 70 -5.91 19.01 -6.18
C TYR A 70 -7.32 19.54 -6.36
N LEU A 71 -7.76 20.37 -5.44
CA LEU A 71 -9.07 21.01 -5.44
C LEU A 71 -8.87 22.51 -5.74
N PRO A 72 -9.14 22.97 -6.97
CA PRO A 72 -8.96 24.37 -7.34
C PRO A 72 -10.03 25.26 -6.71
N THR A 73 -9.68 26.53 -6.47
CA THR A 73 -10.66 27.58 -6.15
C THR A 73 -11.37 28.07 -7.40
N ALA A 74 -12.62 28.53 -7.27
CA ALA A 74 -13.49 28.91 -8.40
C ALA A 74 -12.92 30.01 -9.31
N HIS A 75 -11.98 30.83 -8.82
CA HIS A 75 -11.39 31.95 -9.55
C HIS A 75 -10.07 31.61 -10.26
N THR A 76 -9.61 30.36 -10.16
CA THR A 76 -8.29 29.96 -10.70
C THR A 76 -8.41 29.47 -12.13
N SER A 77 -7.63 30.06 -13.04
CA SER A 77 -7.49 29.55 -14.41
C SER A 77 -6.87 28.14 -14.41
N PRO A 78 -7.53 27.12 -14.99
CA PRO A 78 -7.00 25.77 -15.01
C PRO A 78 -5.63 25.65 -15.70
N ALA A 79 -5.42 26.37 -16.81
CA ALA A 79 -4.17 26.32 -17.56
C ALA A 79 -2.99 26.86 -16.74
N SER A 80 -3.17 28.04 -16.14
CA SER A 80 -2.12 28.69 -15.32
C SER A 80 -1.80 27.88 -14.07
N LEU A 81 -2.79 27.23 -13.45
CA LEU A 81 -2.55 26.36 -12.31
C LEU A 81 -1.77 25.11 -12.69
N ILE A 82 -2.08 24.49 -13.83
CA ILE A 82 -1.32 23.33 -14.32
C ILE A 82 0.12 23.72 -14.63
N GLU A 83 0.36 24.86 -15.27
CA GLU A 83 1.71 25.38 -15.52
C GLU A 83 2.48 25.58 -14.20
N LEU A 84 1.85 26.19 -13.20
CA LEU A 84 2.44 26.39 -11.87
C LEU A 84 2.75 25.06 -11.17
N LEU A 85 1.83 24.10 -11.19
CA LEU A 85 1.98 22.82 -10.49
C LEU A 85 2.98 21.87 -11.16
N THR A 86 3.24 22.06 -12.45
CA THR A 86 4.12 21.17 -13.23
C THR A 86 5.50 21.77 -13.46
N GLU A 87 5.62 23.10 -13.51
CA GLU A 87 6.88 23.84 -13.75
C GLU A 87 7.67 23.31 -14.95
N GLY A 88 6.97 23.06 -16.06
CA GLY A 88 7.58 22.56 -17.30
C GLY A 88 8.01 21.08 -17.26
N ARG A 89 7.71 20.35 -16.18
CA ARG A 89 7.96 18.90 -16.11
C ARG A 89 7.01 18.15 -17.04
N ALA A 90 7.47 17.02 -17.56
CA ALA A 90 6.61 16.14 -18.35
C ALA A 90 5.40 15.67 -17.54
N TRP A 91 4.20 16.00 -18.01
CA TRP A 91 2.95 15.68 -17.34
C TRP A 91 1.88 15.21 -18.33
N SER A 92 0.87 14.52 -17.81
CA SER A 92 -0.36 14.20 -18.51
C SER A 92 -1.58 14.46 -17.64
N GLY A 93 -2.68 14.90 -18.26
CA GLY A 93 -3.96 15.08 -17.59
C GLY A 93 -4.83 13.83 -17.70
N ASP A 94 -5.78 13.69 -16.77
CA ASP A 94 -6.85 12.71 -16.84
C ASP A 94 -8.06 13.19 -16.00
N ILE A 95 -9.22 12.58 -16.21
CA ILE A 95 -10.39 12.81 -15.37
C ILE A 95 -10.13 12.13 -14.02
N TYR A 96 -10.35 12.85 -12.92
CA TYR A 96 -10.34 12.20 -11.62
C TYR A 96 -11.67 11.52 -11.32
N GLU A 97 -11.59 10.20 -11.16
CA GLU A 97 -12.66 9.38 -10.63
C GLU A 97 -12.29 8.92 -9.21
N PRO A 98 -12.91 9.48 -8.16
CA PRO A 98 -12.67 9.01 -6.81
C PRO A 98 -13.21 7.60 -6.61
N GLU A 99 -12.49 6.80 -5.82
CA GLU A 99 -12.87 5.44 -5.47
C GLU A 99 -13.96 5.41 -4.38
N ILE A 100 -15.08 6.11 -4.62
CA ILE A 100 -16.19 6.33 -3.66
C ILE A 100 -16.69 5.01 -3.07
N HIS A 101 -16.92 4.00 -3.90
CA HIS A 101 -17.39 2.70 -3.41
C HIS A 101 -16.33 2.06 -2.50
N THR A 102 -15.07 2.06 -2.92
CA THR A 102 -13.94 1.50 -2.17
C THR A 102 -13.81 2.12 -0.79
N PHE A 103 -13.94 3.45 -0.70
CA PHE A 103 -13.83 4.19 0.55
C PHE A 103 -15.12 4.27 1.37
N GLY A 104 -16.18 3.56 0.98
CA GLY A 104 -17.37 3.42 1.82
C GLY A 104 -18.41 4.52 1.65
N GLY A 105 -18.46 5.16 0.47
CA GLY A 105 -19.47 6.15 0.10
C GLY A 105 -18.94 7.58 0.07
N PRO A 106 -19.75 8.55 -0.41
CA PRO A 106 -19.29 9.91 -0.68
C PRO A 106 -18.70 10.61 0.55
N GLN A 107 -19.39 10.56 1.70
CA GLN A 107 -18.93 11.21 2.93
C GLN A 107 -17.63 10.60 3.50
N ALA A 108 -17.47 9.29 3.34
CA ALA A 108 -16.25 8.61 3.73
C ALA A 108 -15.10 8.93 2.74
N MET A 109 -15.41 9.14 1.46
CA MET A 109 -14.46 9.63 0.47
C MET A 109 -13.99 11.05 0.79
N ASP A 110 -14.88 11.96 1.20
CA ASP A 110 -14.51 13.30 1.64
C ASP A 110 -13.58 13.24 2.86
N THR A 111 -13.90 12.38 3.83
CA THR A 111 -13.04 12.10 4.99
C THR A 111 -11.67 11.57 4.57
N SER A 112 -11.64 10.70 3.55
CA SER A 112 -10.40 10.12 3.00
C SER A 112 -9.56 11.20 2.31
N HIS A 113 -10.17 12.09 1.52
CA HIS A 113 -9.48 13.21 0.89
C HIS A 113 -8.86 14.16 1.90
N MET A 114 -9.57 14.47 2.98
CA MET A 114 -9.02 15.30 4.06
C MET A 114 -7.82 14.63 4.74
N LEU A 115 -7.91 13.33 5.05
CA LEU A 115 -6.75 12.59 5.54
C LEU A 115 -5.60 12.65 4.54
N PHE A 116 -5.89 12.41 3.26
CA PHE A 116 -4.86 12.36 2.24
C PHE A 116 -4.13 13.67 2.09
N HIS A 117 -4.86 14.78 2.22
CA HIS A 117 -4.28 16.11 2.23
C HIS A 117 -3.35 16.35 3.41
N HIS A 118 -3.82 16.14 4.64
CA HIS A 118 -2.98 16.33 5.83
C HIS A 118 -1.78 15.37 5.85
N ASP A 119 -1.99 14.10 5.53
CA ASP A 119 -0.93 13.10 5.42
C ASP A 119 0.08 13.48 4.33
N SER A 120 -0.36 13.99 3.16
CA SER A 120 0.55 14.44 2.10
C SER A 120 1.43 15.64 2.52
N ARG A 121 0.91 16.59 3.32
CA ARG A 121 1.70 17.69 3.88
C ARG A 121 2.84 17.18 4.78
N HIS A 122 2.52 16.27 5.70
CA HIS A 122 3.53 15.67 6.57
C HIS A 122 4.48 14.75 5.80
N LEU A 123 3.99 13.99 4.83
CA LEU A 123 4.80 13.09 4.01
C LEU A 123 5.86 13.82 3.19
N LEU A 124 5.56 14.99 2.62
CA LEU A 124 6.58 15.73 1.87
C LEU A 124 7.73 16.18 2.77
N THR A 125 7.42 16.70 3.96
CA THR A 125 8.42 17.05 4.97
C THR A 125 9.20 15.82 5.41
N TYR A 126 8.49 14.75 5.78
CA TYR A 126 9.06 13.50 6.22
C TYR A 126 9.98 12.88 5.16
N LEU A 127 9.57 12.81 3.89
CA LEU A 127 10.38 12.21 2.82
C LEU A 127 11.58 13.07 2.42
N HIS A 128 11.54 14.39 2.67
CA HIS A 128 12.66 15.27 2.43
C HIS A 128 13.88 14.88 3.28
N ASP A 129 13.63 14.53 4.55
CA ASP A 129 14.67 14.18 5.53
C ASP A 129 15.24 12.75 5.35
N GLN A 130 14.77 12.00 4.36
CA GLN A 130 15.16 10.61 4.07
C GLN A 130 15.20 9.65 5.29
N PRO A 131 14.13 9.62 6.09
CA PRO A 131 14.06 8.84 7.33
C PRO A 131 14.02 7.33 7.06
N THR A 132 14.50 6.56 8.04
CA THR A 132 14.55 5.09 7.96
C THR A 132 13.41 4.39 8.70
N ASP A 133 12.55 5.13 9.41
CA ASP A 133 11.53 4.63 10.34
C ASP A 133 10.11 4.54 9.74
N GLY A 134 9.98 4.57 8.41
CA GLY A 134 8.68 4.69 7.75
C GLY A 134 7.75 3.52 8.01
N ARG A 135 8.30 2.34 8.32
CA ARG A 135 7.51 1.15 8.65
C ARG A 135 6.90 1.31 10.03
N GLU A 136 7.72 1.63 11.01
CA GLU A 136 7.37 1.83 12.41
C GLU A 136 6.34 2.95 12.54
N ARG A 137 6.61 4.08 11.89
CA ARG A 137 5.71 5.24 11.86
C ARG A 137 4.35 4.89 11.24
N SER A 138 4.35 4.19 10.11
CA SER A 138 3.10 3.79 9.46
C SER A 138 2.26 2.83 10.32
N LEU A 139 2.90 1.91 11.07
CA LEU A 139 2.20 1.03 12.01
C LEU A 139 1.52 1.86 13.10
N ILE A 140 2.24 2.82 13.69
CA ILE A 140 1.70 3.70 14.74
C ILE A 140 0.50 4.52 14.21
N LEU A 141 0.64 5.19 13.06
CA LEU A 141 -0.42 6.04 12.48
C LEU A 141 -1.66 5.22 12.11
N CYS A 142 -1.47 4.08 11.44
CA CYS A 142 -2.58 3.23 11.04
C CYS A 142 -3.28 2.58 12.24
N THR A 143 -2.54 2.21 13.29
CA THR A 143 -3.14 1.73 14.56
C THR A 143 -3.92 2.85 15.26
N ALA A 144 -3.42 4.10 15.26
CA ALA A 144 -4.15 5.24 15.82
C ALA A 144 -5.49 5.48 15.09
N LEU A 145 -5.49 5.42 13.75
CA LEU A 145 -6.70 5.47 12.93
C LEU A 145 -7.71 4.38 13.33
N MET A 146 -7.25 3.14 13.48
CA MET A 146 -8.14 2.02 13.86
C MET A 146 -8.73 2.19 15.26
N ARG A 147 -7.91 2.60 16.23
CA ARG A 147 -8.35 2.84 17.61
C ARG A 147 -9.38 3.97 17.66
N ALA A 148 -9.12 5.07 16.97
CA ALA A 148 -10.04 6.20 16.89
C ALA A 148 -11.34 5.89 16.12
N ALA A 149 -11.29 4.89 15.23
CA ALA A 149 -12.48 4.32 14.58
C ALA A 149 -13.32 3.42 15.50
N GLY A 150 -12.90 3.23 16.75
CA GLY A 150 -13.57 2.38 17.73
C GLY A 150 -13.43 0.89 17.43
N LEU A 151 -12.34 0.48 16.78
CA LEU A 151 -12.05 -0.94 16.56
C LEU A 151 -11.41 -1.57 17.80
N ASP A 152 -11.97 -2.68 18.26
CA ASP A 152 -11.31 -3.49 19.28
C ASP A 152 -10.05 -4.19 18.75
N LEU A 153 -9.32 -4.88 19.61
CA LEU A 153 -8.06 -5.50 19.24
C LEU A 153 -8.21 -6.60 18.17
N ASN A 154 -9.28 -7.39 18.23
CA ASN A 154 -9.55 -8.45 17.25
C ASN A 154 -9.99 -7.84 15.90
N GLU A 155 -10.76 -6.76 15.93
CA GLU A 155 -11.14 -6.01 14.74
C GLU A 155 -9.94 -5.35 14.06
N GLN A 156 -8.98 -4.83 14.84
CA GLN A 156 -7.68 -4.36 14.35
C GLN A 156 -6.91 -5.52 13.68
N GLY A 157 -6.86 -6.68 14.33
CA GLY A 157 -6.27 -7.90 13.77
C GLY A 157 -6.88 -8.30 12.43
N ASP A 158 -8.21 -8.22 12.29
CA ASP A 158 -8.91 -8.50 11.03
C ASP A 158 -8.53 -7.52 9.91
N VAL A 159 -8.31 -6.24 10.21
CA VAL A 159 -7.81 -5.28 9.22
C VAL A 159 -6.43 -5.70 8.71
N TRP A 160 -5.50 -6.06 9.61
CA TRP A 160 -4.17 -6.55 9.21
C TRP A 160 -4.25 -7.85 8.41
N ALA A 161 -5.12 -8.77 8.79
CA ALA A 161 -5.32 -10.04 8.08
C ALA A 161 -5.82 -9.81 6.64
N ARG A 162 -6.78 -8.88 6.44
CA ARG A 162 -7.26 -8.49 5.11
C ARG A 162 -6.14 -7.93 4.24
N LEU A 163 -5.27 -7.10 4.81
CA LEU A 163 -4.11 -6.52 4.13
C LEU A 163 -3.11 -7.61 3.72
N ALA A 164 -2.80 -8.54 4.63
CA ALA A 164 -1.91 -9.65 4.38
C ALA A 164 -2.44 -10.54 3.25
N HIS A 165 -3.73 -10.88 3.28
CA HIS A 165 -4.38 -11.68 2.24
C HIS A 165 -4.30 -11.00 0.87
N ARG A 166 -4.72 -9.72 0.78
CA ARG A 166 -4.68 -8.96 -0.49
C ARG A 166 -3.28 -8.89 -1.08
N ARG A 167 -2.27 -8.58 -0.28
CA ARG A 167 -0.89 -8.44 -0.77
C ARG A 167 -0.22 -9.78 -1.09
N THR A 168 -0.66 -10.87 -0.47
CA THR A 168 -0.20 -12.22 -0.80
C THR A 168 -0.81 -12.70 -2.10
N ALA A 169 -2.10 -12.44 -2.34
CA ALA A 169 -2.76 -12.78 -3.61
C ALA A 169 -2.14 -12.06 -4.82
N GLU A 170 -1.56 -10.88 -4.60
CA GLU A 170 -0.93 -10.08 -5.65
C GLU A 170 0.50 -10.52 -6.01
N ARG A 171 1.16 -11.45 -5.28
CA ARG A 171 2.60 -11.75 -5.49
C ARG A 171 3.02 -13.21 -5.24
N HIS A 172 4.09 -13.63 -5.90
CA HIS A 172 4.84 -14.83 -5.58
C HIS A 172 5.52 -14.69 -4.20
N GLN A 173 5.31 -15.67 -3.33
CA GLN A 173 5.80 -15.69 -1.96
C GLN A 173 7.34 -15.83 -1.96
N ARG A 174 8.02 -15.02 -1.15
CA ARG A 174 9.42 -15.29 -0.78
C ARG A 174 9.47 -16.48 0.17
N ALA A 175 10.62 -17.16 0.22
CA ALA A 175 10.91 -18.14 1.26
C ALA A 175 10.60 -17.56 2.64
N ALA A 176 9.92 -18.36 3.47
CA ALA A 176 9.59 -17.96 4.83
C ALA A 176 10.89 -17.75 5.63
N PRO A 177 10.98 -16.68 6.45
CA PRO A 177 12.06 -16.56 7.41
C PRO A 177 12.01 -17.74 8.39
N ASP A 178 13.14 -18.06 9.02
CA ASP A 178 13.16 -19.01 10.12
C ASP A 178 12.29 -18.53 11.30
N ALA A 179 11.87 -19.48 12.14
CA ALA A 179 10.90 -19.23 13.20
C ALA A 179 11.38 -18.20 14.22
N ASP A 180 12.65 -18.22 14.60
CA ASP A 180 13.20 -17.31 15.62
C ASP A 180 13.29 -15.87 15.09
N THR A 181 13.75 -15.70 13.85
CA THR A 181 13.74 -14.40 13.17
C THR A 181 12.33 -13.85 13.03
N TRP A 182 11.36 -14.69 12.67
CA TRP A 182 9.96 -14.29 12.57
C TRP A 182 9.35 -13.89 13.92
N GLN A 183 9.65 -14.66 14.96
CA GLN A 183 9.19 -14.40 16.32
C GLN A 183 9.73 -13.06 16.84
N ALA A 184 11.02 -12.80 16.66
CA ALA A 184 11.66 -11.55 17.06
C ALA A 184 11.09 -10.34 16.29
N PHE A 185 10.88 -10.49 14.98
CA PHE A 185 10.26 -9.45 14.16
C PHE A 185 8.81 -9.16 14.59
N THR A 186 8.01 -10.21 14.80
CA THR A 186 6.62 -10.11 15.27
C THR A 186 6.55 -9.48 16.65
N GLY A 187 7.50 -9.75 17.54
CA GLY A 187 7.61 -9.09 18.85
C GLY A 187 7.78 -7.57 18.75
N LYS A 188 8.62 -7.09 17.81
CA LYS A 188 8.78 -5.65 17.54
C LYS A 188 7.51 -5.01 16.99
N VAL A 189 6.85 -5.68 16.03
CA VAL A 189 5.56 -5.22 15.49
C VAL A 189 4.49 -5.17 16.58
N ARG A 190 4.41 -6.21 17.42
CA ARG A 190 3.51 -6.26 18.58
C ARG A 190 3.72 -5.08 19.51
N HIS A 191 4.97 -4.74 19.83
CA HIS A 191 5.28 -3.59 20.67
C HIS A 191 4.74 -2.27 20.09
N LEU A 192 4.87 -2.07 18.78
CA LEU A 192 4.38 -0.86 18.10
C LEU A 192 2.85 -0.78 18.05
N ILE A 193 2.16 -1.87 17.74
CA ILE A 193 0.69 -1.87 17.54
C ILE A 193 -0.10 -2.04 18.84
N LEU A 194 0.48 -2.63 19.89
CA LEU A 194 -0.16 -2.74 21.21
C LEU A 194 0.28 -1.64 22.17
N GLY A 195 1.47 -1.07 21.97
CA GLY A 195 2.03 -0.06 22.85
C GLY A 195 1.32 1.30 22.80
N THR A 196 1.85 2.20 23.61
CA THR A 196 1.51 3.63 23.65
C THR A 196 2.43 4.48 22.77
N ALA A 197 3.21 3.84 21.88
CA ALA A 197 4.07 4.55 20.95
C ALA A 197 3.23 5.56 20.15
N ARG A 198 3.65 6.82 20.19
CA ARG A 198 2.98 7.92 19.49
C ARG A 198 3.97 8.60 18.55
N THR A 199 3.46 9.03 17.41
CA THR A 199 4.10 10.09 16.63
C THR A 199 3.53 11.40 17.17
N PRO A 200 4.27 12.15 18.01
CA PRO A 200 3.74 13.41 18.55
C PRO A 200 3.41 14.40 17.43
N GLY A 201 2.33 15.17 17.64
CA GLY A 201 1.95 16.29 16.78
C GLY A 201 0.83 15.99 15.79
N ASP A 202 0.62 16.94 14.88
CA ASP A 202 -0.56 17.05 14.02
C ASP A 202 -0.74 15.87 13.06
N TRP A 203 0.33 15.13 12.75
CA TRP A 203 0.25 14.01 11.82
C TRP A 203 -0.57 12.85 12.40
N GLN A 204 -0.32 12.45 13.64
CA GLN A 204 -1.15 11.42 14.28
C GLN A 204 -2.58 11.91 14.52
N ALA A 205 -2.74 13.18 14.90
CA ALA A 205 -4.06 13.78 15.11
C ALA A 205 -4.94 13.74 13.84
N ALA A 206 -4.35 13.86 12.64
CA ALA A 206 -5.08 13.70 11.39
C ALA A 206 -5.64 12.27 11.23
N PHE A 207 -4.85 11.23 11.54
CA PHE A 207 -5.31 9.84 11.50
C PHE A 207 -6.39 9.56 12.54
N GLU A 208 -6.24 10.09 13.76
CA GLU A 208 -7.23 9.97 14.82
C GLU A 208 -8.54 10.66 14.44
N THR A 209 -8.48 11.89 13.93
CA THR A 209 -9.65 12.66 13.46
C THR A 209 -10.41 11.89 12.38
N THR A 210 -9.70 11.33 11.39
CA THR A 210 -10.31 10.49 10.37
C THR A 210 -10.92 9.23 10.96
N GLY A 211 -10.28 8.59 11.93
CA GLY A 211 -10.83 7.43 12.64
C GLY A 211 -12.16 7.77 13.31
N THR A 212 -12.20 8.86 14.09
CA THR A 212 -13.43 9.32 14.75
C THR A 212 -14.53 9.68 13.75
N ALA A 213 -14.19 10.27 12.61
CA ALA A 213 -15.16 10.55 11.55
C ALA A 213 -15.73 9.25 10.95
N LEU A 214 -14.88 8.25 10.64
CA LEU A 214 -15.34 6.94 10.15
C LEU A 214 -16.18 6.20 11.19
N HIS A 215 -15.85 6.31 12.47
CA HIS A 215 -16.68 5.78 13.56
C HIS A 215 -18.07 6.42 13.53
N ARG A 216 -18.15 7.75 13.48
CA ARG A 216 -19.43 8.46 13.39
C ARG A 216 -20.25 8.03 12.17
N LEU A 217 -19.63 7.95 10.99
CA LEU A 217 -20.30 7.50 9.76
C LEU A 217 -20.83 6.05 9.87
N ARG A 218 -20.14 5.20 10.63
CA ARG A 218 -20.62 3.84 10.93
C ARG A 218 -21.85 3.89 11.82
N GLU A 219 -21.79 4.62 12.93
CA GLU A 219 -22.89 4.72 13.91
C GLU A 219 -24.15 5.37 13.30
N THR A 220 -23.99 6.28 12.34
CA THR A 220 -25.11 6.93 11.62
C THR A 220 -25.58 6.14 10.39
N GLY A 221 -25.00 4.97 10.09
CA GLY A 221 -25.40 4.14 8.95
C GLY A 221 -25.05 4.73 7.58
N GLN A 222 -24.08 5.64 7.50
CA GLN A 222 -23.69 6.34 6.29
C GLN A 222 -22.56 5.64 5.50
N LEU A 223 -21.89 4.66 6.11
CA LEU A 223 -20.92 3.82 5.42
C LEU A 223 -21.60 2.80 4.51
N THR A 224 -21.20 2.77 3.24
CA THR A 224 -21.67 1.77 2.25
C THR A 224 -20.85 0.48 2.27
N ARG A 225 -19.75 0.44 3.03
CA ARG A 225 -18.90 -0.73 3.26
C ARG A 225 -18.53 -0.84 4.74
N GLY A 226 -18.26 -2.05 5.20
CA GLY A 226 -17.80 -2.27 6.57
C GLY A 226 -16.51 -1.48 6.87
N VAL A 227 -16.46 -0.83 8.03
CA VAL A 227 -15.36 0.08 8.43
C VAL A 227 -13.98 -0.58 8.36
N ARG A 228 -13.86 -1.88 8.68
CA ARG A 228 -12.61 -2.64 8.57
C ARG A 228 -12.09 -2.73 7.13
N ALA A 229 -13.00 -2.88 6.16
CA ALA A 229 -12.63 -2.88 4.75
C ALA A 229 -12.19 -1.47 4.31
N VAL A 230 -12.91 -0.43 4.73
CA VAL A 230 -12.57 0.97 4.42
C VAL A 230 -11.20 1.36 4.99
N ILE A 231 -10.92 1.02 6.25
CA ILE A 231 -9.63 1.32 6.87
C ILE A 231 -8.49 0.56 6.18
N ALA A 232 -8.69 -0.69 5.76
CA ALA A 232 -7.69 -1.41 4.99
C ALA A 232 -7.26 -0.64 3.72
N GLU A 233 -8.20 0.03 3.04
CA GLU A 233 -7.87 0.88 1.89
C GLU A 233 -7.06 2.12 2.29
N HIS A 234 -7.37 2.74 3.43
CA HIS A 234 -6.59 3.86 3.97
C HIS A 234 -5.14 3.45 4.24
N VAL A 235 -4.94 2.27 4.85
CA VAL A 235 -3.59 1.74 5.11
C VAL A 235 -2.83 1.51 3.81
N ILE A 236 -3.45 0.88 2.81
CA ILE A 236 -2.83 0.67 1.49
C ILE A 236 -2.44 2.00 0.84
N PHE A 237 -3.34 2.99 0.85
CA PHE A 237 -3.08 4.30 0.26
C PHE A 237 -1.95 5.03 1.00
N HIS A 238 -1.92 4.99 2.34
CA HIS A 238 -0.82 5.53 3.12
C HIS A 238 0.51 4.83 2.80
N TRP A 239 0.55 3.49 2.82
CA TRP A 239 1.75 2.72 2.50
C TRP A 239 2.28 2.94 1.09
N ASN A 240 1.40 3.13 0.11
CA ASN A 240 1.80 3.50 -1.24
C ASN A 240 2.46 4.90 -1.27
N ARG A 241 1.93 5.86 -0.51
CA ARG A 241 2.40 7.26 -0.47
C ARG A 241 3.70 7.44 0.31
N ILE A 242 3.85 6.77 1.45
CA ILE A 242 5.11 6.74 2.21
C ILE A 242 6.17 5.84 1.55
N GLY A 243 5.78 5.02 0.56
CA GLY A 243 6.70 4.32 -0.33
C GLY A 243 7.09 2.90 0.10
N ILE A 244 6.36 2.28 1.02
CA ILE A 244 6.64 0.92 1.49
C ILE A 244 6.41 -0.07 0.33
N PRO A 245 7.41 -0.88 -0.07
CA PRO A 245 7.25 -1.86 -1.15
C PRO A 245 6.16 -2.89 -0.85
N ALA A 246 5.41 -3.32 -1.86
CA ALA A 246 4.30 -4.27 -1.69
C ALA A 246 4.66 -5.58 -0.96
N THR A 247 5.87 -6.12 -1.17
CA THR A 247 6.36 -7.27 -0.38
C THR A 247 6.54 -6.94 1.09
N THR A 248 7.06 -5.76 1.41
CA THR A 248 7.22 -5.30 2.79
C THR A 248 5.85 -5.03 3.42
N GLN A 249 4.89 -4.50 2.65
CA GLN A 249 3.49 -4.37 3.10
C GLN A 249 2.90 -5.74 3.49
N ALA A 250 3.08 -6.77 2.65
CA ALA A 250 2.64 -8.14 2.96
C ALA A 250 3.28 -8.67 4.25
N THR A 251 4.60 -8.51 4.39
CA THR A 251 5.35 -8.95 5.57
C THR A 251 4.90 -8.23 6.85
N LEU A 252 4.72 -6.91 6.79
CA LEU A 252 4.24 -6.11 7.93
C LEU A 252 2.81 -6.49 8.32
N ALA A 253 1.91 -6.62 7.35
CA ALA A 253 0.53 -7.01 7.61
C ALA A 253 0.43 -8.41 8.22
N ARG A 254 1.22 -9.37 7.73
CA ARG A 254 1.30 -10.72 8.31
C ARG A 254 1.84 -10.68 9.74
N ALA A 255 2.94 -9.97 9.98
CA ALA A 255 3.49 -9.85 11.33
C ALA A 255 2.53 -9.13 12.29
N ALA A 256 1.77 -8.13 11.83
CA ALA A 256 0.76 -7.47 12.64
C ALA A 256 -0.43 -8.39 12.95
N THR A 257 -0.80 -9.26 12.01
CA THR A 257 -1.81 -10.31 12.20
C THR A 257 -1.34 -11.31 13.26
N ASP A 258 -0.14 -11.88 13.09
CA ASP A 258 0.46 -12.84 14.03
C ASP A 258 0.73 -12.20 15.41
N ALA A 259 0.99 -10.89 15.45
CA ALA A 259 1.15 -10.13 16.68
C ALA A 259 -0.15 -9.94 17.46
N ILE A 260 -1.32 -10.18 16.86
CA ILE A 260 -2.61 -10.09 17.54
C ILE A 260 -3.17 -11.49 17.78
N PHE A 261 -3.26 -12.32 16.75
CA PHE A 261 -3.87 -13.65 16.82
C PHE A 261 -2.90 -14.78 17.20
N GLY A 262 -1.59 -14.51 17.21
CA GLY A 262 -0.56 -15.54 17.28
C GLY A 262 -0.15 -16.02 15.89
N GLY A 263 1.11 -16.46 15.75
CA GLY A 263 1.54 -17.17 14.54
C GLY A 263 0.91 -18.57 14.49
N PRO A 264 0.81 -19.18 13.30
CA PRO A 264 0.46 -20.60 13.22
C PRO A 264 1.43 -21.39 14.11
N PRO A 265 0.94 -22.34 14.92
CA PRO A 265 1.83 -23.15 15.75
C PRO A 265 2.87 -23.82 14.85
N VAL A 266 4.15 -23.71 15.22
CA VAL A 266 5.19 -24.54 14.62
C VAL A 266 4.81 -25.97 15.00
N PRO A 267 4.47 -26.86 14.05
CA PRO A 267 4.18 -28.23 14.40
C PRO A 267 5.41 -28.80 15.16
N PRO A 268 5.21 -29.43 16.32
CA PRO A 268 6.32 -30.01 17.08
C PRO A 268 7.03 -31.08 16.24
N GLY A 269 8.20 -30.72 15.71
CA GLY A 269 9.23 -31.64 15.22
C GLY A 269 8.81 -32.67 14.17
N GLU A 270 8.78 -32.27 12.89
CA GLU A 270 9.36 -33.16 11.87
C GLU A 270 10.88 -33.10 12.00
N ARG A 271 11.41 -33.81 13.00
CA ARG A 271 12.78 -34.32 12.90
C ARG A 271 12.75 -35.32 11.76
N TRP A 272 13.28 -34.93 10.60
CA TRP A 272 13.62 -35.89 9.57
C TRP A 272 14.47 -37.01 10.20
N PRO A 273 14.13 -38.30 10.03
CA PRO A 273 14.99 -39.39 10.49
C PRO A 273 16.23 -39.42 9.59
N GLY A 274 17.23 -38.62 9.95
CA GLY A 274 18.44 -38.46 9.14
C GLY A 274 19.50 -37.58 9.79
N GLN A 275 19.58 -37.56 11.12
CA GLN A 275 20.77 -37.03 11.79
C GLN A 275 20.97 -37.69 13.15
N VAL A 276 21.10 -39.01 13.14
CA VAL A 276 21.80 -39.71 14.22
C VAL A 276 23.27 -39.77 13.78
N LYS A 277 24.12 -38.92 14.37
CA LYS A 277 25.58 -39.19 14.40
C LYS A 277 25.80 -40.36 15.36
N GLY A 278 25.58 -41.58 14.87
CA GLY A 278 26.06 -42.80 15.49
C GLY A 278 27.36 -43.25 14.78
N PRO A 279 28.29 -43.94 15.47
CA PRO A 279 29.50 -44.44 14.84
C PRO A 279 29.17 -45.39 13.69
N LEU A 280 29.83 -45.23 12.54
CA LEU A 280 29.71 -46.14 11.40
C LEU A 280 30.11 -47.56 11.84
N PRO A 281 29.30 -48.61 11.58
CA PRO A 281 29.76 -49.99 11.72
C PRO A 281 30.83 -50.31 10.66
N PRO A 282 31.78 -51.23 10.97
CA PRO A 282 32.87 -51.55 10.06
C PRO A 282 32.38 -52.23 8.77
N ALA A 283 33.02 -51.88 7.66
CA ALA A 283 32.71 -52.38 6.33
C ALA A 283 33.07 -53.87 6.18
N THR A 284 32.12 -54.66 5.69
CA THR A 284 32.34 -56.03 5.20
C THR A 284 32.91 -55.98 3.77
N PRO A 285 33.95 -56.76 3.43
CA PRO A 285 34.50 -56.80 2.07
C PRO A 285 33.55 -57.51 1.08
N PRO A 286 33.64 -57.19 -0.23
CA PRO A 286 32.74 -57.72 -1.23
C PRO A 286 33.06 -59.18 -1.59
N ALA A 287 32.01 -59.96 -1.86
CA ALA A 287 32.11 -61.26 -2.51
C ALA A 287 31.85 -61.09 -4.02
N ASP A 288 32.68 -61.77 -4.79
CA ASP A 288 32.66 -61.85 -6.25
C ASP A 288 31.46 -62.64 -6.79
N SER A 289 30.91 -62.17 -7.93
CA SER A 289 30.42 -62.96 -9.08
C SER A 289 29.64 -62.01 -9.99
N GLU A 290 30.23 -61.52 -11.07
CA GLU A 290 30.25 -62.14 -12.40
C GLU A 290 28.98 -61.92 -13.26
N THR A 291 29.23 -61.16 -14.32
CA THR A 291 28.81 -61.38 -15.72
C THR A 291 27.52 -60.80 -16.31
N SER A 292 27.79 -60.18 -17.47
CA SER A 292 26.93 -59.85 -18.61
C SER A 292 26.00 -58.66 -18.42
N GLY A 293 25.97 -57.66 -19.29
CA GLY A 293 26.53 -57.49 -20.62
C GLY A 293 25.61 -56.50 -21.33
N GLY A 294 26.16 -55.55 -22.09
CA GLY A 294 25.33 -54.62 -22.85
C GLY A 294 25.95 -53.24 -22.93
N ASP A 295 26.83 -53.14 -23.92
CA ASP A 295 27.57 -51.98 -24.36
C ASP A 295 26.66 -50.91 -25.02
N VAL A 296 27.27 -49.75 -25.29
CA VAL A 296 26.95 -48.78 -26.36
C VAL A 296 26.22 -47.48 -25.98
N SER A 297 27.06 -46.43 -25.89
CA SER A 297 26.89 -45.08 -26.47
C SER A 297 26.26 -43.93 -25.65
N ALA A 298 27.16 -43.06 -25.20
CA ALA A 298 27.05 -41.60 -25.16
C ALA A 298 26.89 -41.00 -26.60
N PRO A 299 26.69 -39.68 -26.85
CA PRO A 299 27.01 -38.56 -25.98
C PRO A 299 26.08 -37.33 -26.01
N ALA A 300 26.51 -36.37 -25.19
CA ALA A 300 26.17 -34.96 -25.12
C ALA A 300 25.80 -34.25 -26.44
N ASN A 301 24.95 -33.23 -26.35
CA ASN A 301 25.38 -31.89 -26.75
C ASN A 301 24.49 -30.76 -26.22
N ALA A 302 25.16 -29.62 -26.09
CA ALA A 302 24.67 -28.35 -25.61
C ALA A 302 24.16 -27.44 -26.76
N ARG A 303 23.55 -26.32 -26.32
CA ARG A 303 23.50 -24.97 -26.93
C ARG A 303 22.35 -24.55 -27.87
N CYS A 304 21.94 -23.31 -27.58
CA CYS A 304 21.57 -22.19 -28.45
C CYS A 304 20.14 -22.05 -28.98
N CYS A 305 19.54 -20.87 -28.70
CA CYS A 305 18.93 -19.88 -29.62
C CYS A 305 18.20 -18.82 -28.76
N GLN A 306 18.74 -17.61 -28.60
CA GLN A 306 18.52 -16.39 -29.41
C GLN A 306 17.05 -15.91 -29.59
N ALA A 307 16.79 -14.75 -28.97
CA ALA A 307 16.10 -13.53 -29.42
C ALA A 307 14.86 -13.59 -30.32
N SER A 308 13.83 -12.82 -29.94
CA SER A 308 13.03 -11.98 -30.86
C SER A 308 12.25 -10.89 -30.10
N GLN A 309 12.42 -9.63 -30.52
CA GLN A 309 11.46 -8.53 -30.33
C GLN A 309 10.21 -8.76 -31.22
N PRO A 310 9.15 -7.95 -31.07
CA PRO A 310 8.92 -6.98 -32.15
C PRO A 310 8.37 -5.60 -31.73
N MET A 311 8.50 -4.69 -32.69
CA MET A 311 8.02 -3.31 -32.77
C MET A 311 6.49 -3.15 -32.88
N SER A 312 6.02 -2.05 -32.30
CA SER A 312 5.04 -1.05 -32.76
C SER A 312 4.27 -1.28 -34.07
N THR A 313 2.93 -1.17 -34.02
CA THR A 313 2.15 -0.32 -34.95
C THR A 313 0.82 0.13 -34.31
N ALA A 314 0.47 1.39 -34.53
CA ALA A 314 -0.80 2.05 -34.19
C ALA A 314 -1.92 1.73 -35.18
N ILE A 315 -3.19 1.67 -34.72
CA ILE A 315 -4.39 1.94 -35.52
C ILE A 315 -5.48 2.57 -34.61
N ARG A 316 -5.94 3.76 -35.05
CA ARG A 316 -7.20 4.52 -34.81
C ARG A 316 -7.96 4.39 -33.49
#